data_AF-A0A525DEY1-F1
#
_entry.id   AF-A0A525DEY1-F1
#
_cell.length_a   1.000
_cell.length_b   1.000
_cell.length_c   1.000
_cell.angle_alpha   90.00
_cell.angle_beta   90.00
_cell.angle_gamma   90.00
#
_symmetry.space_group_name_H-M   'P 1'
#
loop_
_entity.id
_entity.type
_entity.pdbx_description
1 polymer ?
#
loop_
_entity_poly.entity_id
_entity_poly.type
_entity_poly.pdbx_seq_one_letter_code
_entity_poly.pdbx_strand_id
1 'polypeptide(L)' 'MGQFIKDGKHRVYQQDDGQTTAWFFNDKEIFELSHSGSTVYRRVFYVLVVLGTLYLTGVFVFNH' A
#
# COMPACT_ATOMS: atom_id res chain seq x y z
N MET A 1 -31.57 7.82 -8.77
CA MET A 1 -30.89 7.16 -7.65
C MET A 1 -30.43 5.80 -8.16
N GLY A 2 -29.14 5.59 -8.42
CA GLY A 2 -28.66 4.34 -9.05
C GLY A 2 -28.73 3.12 -8.12
N GLN A 3 -28.66 1.93 -8.71
CA GLN A 3 -28.77 0.65 -8.01
C GLN A 3 -27.57 -0.26 -8.27
N PHE A 4 -27.21 -1.06 -7.27
CA PHE A 4 -26.19 -2.09 -7.42
C PHE A 4 -26.81 -3.36 -7.99
N ILE A 5 -26.33 -3.79 -9.15
CA ILE A 5 -26.78 -5.01 -9.82
C ILE A 5 -25.63 -6.01 -9.83
N LYS A 6 -25.96 -7.28 -9.65
CA LYS A 6 -25.00 -8.37 -9.77
C LYS A 6 -24.96 -8.85 -11.22
N ASP A 7 -23.86 -8.59 -11.91
CA ASP A 7 -23.63 -9.09 -13.27
C ASP A 7 -22.60 -10.23 -13.24
N GLY A 8 -23.11 -11.45 -13.24
CA GLY A 8 -22.30 -12.67 -13.10
C GLY A 8 -21.51 -12.74 -11.79
N LYS A 9 -20.17 -12.62 -11.90
CA LYS A 9 -19.24 -12.63 -10.75
C LYS A 9 -18.91 -11.22 -10.21
N HIS A 10 -19.44 -10.16 -10.83
CA HIS A 10 -19.10 -8.78 -10.49
C HIS A 10 -20.30 -8.03 -9.93
N ARG A 11 -20.04 -7.02 -9.11
CA ARG A 11 -21.04 -6.01 -8.74
C ARG A 11 -20.87 -4.81 -9.66
N VAL A 12 -21.98 -4.30 -10.16
CA VAL A 12 -22.00 -3.19 -11.10
C VAL A 12 -22.92 -2.13 -10.54
N TYR A 13 -22.49 -0.87 -10.56
CA TYR A 13 -23.37 0.25 -10.23
C TYR A 13 -23.99 0.79 -11.51
N GLN A 14 -25.31 0.65 -11.63
CA GLN A 14 -26.08 1.11 -12.79
C GLN A 14 -26.94 2.31 -12.39
N GLN A 15 -26.89 3.37 -13.20
CA GLN A 15 -27.80 4.50 -13.07
C GLN A 15 -29.19 4.16 -13.66
N ASP A 16 -30.21 4.95 -13.30
CA ASP A 16 -31.60 4.70 -13.71
C ASP A 16 -31.82 4.78 -15.24
N ASP A 17 -30.87 5.36 -15.96
CA ASP A 17 -30.82 5.42 -17.42
C ASP A 17 -30.27 4.13 -18.07
N GLY A 18 -29.95 3.13 -17.25
CA GLY A 18 -29.39 1.85 -17.70
C GLY A 18 -27.89 1.90 -17.99
N GLN A 19 -27.22 3.03 -17.77
CA GLN A 19 -25.78 3.11 -17.98
C GLN A 19 -25.00 2.56 -16.78
N THR A 20 -24.04 1.69 -17.09
CA THR A 20 -23.09 1.18 -16.11
C THR A 20 -21.99 2.20 -15.87
N THR A 21 -21.94 2.74 -14.66
CA THR A 21 -20.94 3.77 -14.30
C THR A 21 -19.68 3.16 -13.67
N ALA A 22 -19.79 2.02 -12.98
CA ALA A 22 -18.66 1.41 -12.29
C ALA A 22 -18.77 -0.11 -12.19
N TRP A 23 -17.64 -0.78 -12.39
CA TRP A 23 -17.47 -2.22 -12.23
C TRP A 23 -16.64 -2.50 -10.97
N PHE A 24 -17.22 -3.27 -10.04
CA PHE A 24 -16.57 -3.69 -8.80
C PHE A 24 -16.15 -5.16 -8.93
N PHE A 25 -14.86 -5.35 -9.19
CA PHE A 25 -14.26 -6.67 -9.43
C PHE A 25 -13.95 -7.43 -8.14
N ASN A 26 -13.96 -6.78 -6.97
CA ASN A 26 -13.73 -7.40 -5.68
C ASN A 26 -14.42 -6.60 -4.56
N ASP A 27 -15.20 -7.27 -3.71
CA ASP A 27 -15.77 -6.70 -2.47
C ASP A 27 -14.69 -6.45 -1.38
N LYS A 28 -13.43 -6.77 -1.65
CA LYS A 28 -12.28 -6.51 -0.78
C LYS A 28 -11.36 -5.51 -1.45
N GLU A 29 -11.43 -4.25 -1.03
CA GLU A 29 -10.32 -3.31 -1.19
C GLU A 29 -9.15 -3.86 -0.37
N ILE A 30 -8.30 -4.65 -1.03
CA ILE A 30 -7.01 -5.00 -0.47
C ILE A 30 -6.12 -3.78 -0.71
N PHE A 31 -6.07 -2.87 0.27
CA PHE A 31 -4.97 -1.92 0.39
C PHE A 31 -3.72 -2.71 0.78
N GLU A 32 -3.17 -3.43 -0.20
CA GLU A 32 -1.86 -4.05 -0.07
C GLU A 32 -0.84 -2.91 -0.06
N LEU A 33 -0.43 -2.51 1.15
CA LEU A 33 0.82 -1.80 1.34
C LEU A 33 1.92 -2.76 0.86
N SER A 34 2.24 -2.71 -0.44
CA SER A 34 3.24 -3.54 -1.12
C SER A 34 4.65 -3.42 -0.52
N HIS A 35 4.83 -2.54 0.45
CA HIS A 35 6.06 -2.33 1.21
C HIS A 35 6.15 -3.18 2.48
N SER A 36 5.07 -3.80 2.95
CA SER A 36 5.07 -4.62 4.16
C SER A 36 5.58 -6.03 3.86
N GLY A 37 6.91 -6.20 3.76
CA GLY A 37 7.53 -7.53 3.75
C GLY A 37 8.57 -7.79 2.66
N SER A 38 8.93 -6.80 1.83
CA SER A 38 10.03 -7.00 0.90
C SER A 38 11.36 -7.13 1.66
N THR A 39 12.02 -8.29 1.53
CA THR A 39 13.35 -8.56 2.12
C THR A 39 14.37 -7.48 1.74
N VAL A 40 14.20 -6.85 0.57
CA VAL A 40 15.02 -5.74 0.10
C VAL A 40 14.87 -4.52 1.00
N TYR A 41 13.64 -4.14 1.36
CA TYR A 41 13.38 -2.99 2.22
C TYR A 41 13.98 -3.20 3.62
N ARG A 42 13.86 -4.42 4.16
CA ARG A 42 14.45 -4.78 5.44
C ARG A 42 15.99 -4.65 5.42
N ARG A 43 16.64 -5.05 4.32
CA ARG A 43 18.09 -4.85 4.15
C ARG A 43 18.45 -3.37 4.09
N VAL A 44 17.71 -2.57 3.30
CA VAL A 44 17.94 -1.12 3.20
C VAL A 44 17.78 -0.44 4.57
N PHE A 45 16.74 -0.80 5.31
CA PHE A 45 16.50 -0.30 6.67
C PHE A 45 17.70 -0.58 7.59
N TYR A 46 18.19 -1.83 7.64
CA TYR A 46 19.34 -2.15 8.49
C TYR A 46 20.62 -1.42 8.08
N VAL A 47 20.87 -1.25 6.78
CA VAL A 47 22.02 -0.47 6.29
C VAL A 47 21.93 0.98 6.79
N LEU A 48 20.76 1.60 6.67
CA LEU A 48 20.55 2.98 7.14
C LEU A 48 20.74 3.10 8.65
N VAL A 49 20.21 2.14 9.42
CA VAL A 49 20.40 2.10 10.88
C VAL A 49 21.88 2.01 11.24
N VAL A 50 22.63 1.09 10.63
CA VAL A 50 24.06 0.91 10.90
C VAL A 50 24.86 2.17 10.56
N LEU A 51 24.60 2.79 9.41
CA LEU A 51 25.27 4.03 9.02
C LEU A 51 24.98 5.17 10.00
N GLY A 52 23.72 5.31 10.44
CA GLY A 52 23.34 6.29 11.45
C GLY A 52 24.02 6.05 12.80
N THR A 53 24.08 4.79 13.25
CA THR A 53 24.76 4.45 14.51
C THR A 53 26.26 4.73 14.42
N LEU A 54 26.93 4.34 13.34
CA LEU A 54 28.37 4.61 13.14
C LEU A 54 28.68 6.10 13.13
N TYR A 55 27.84 6.89 12.46
CA TYR A 55 27.97 8.35 12.45
C TYR A 55 27.87 8.93 13.86
N LEU A 56 26.85 8.54 14.62
CA LEU A 56 26.66 9.00 16.00
C LEU A 56 27.81 8.58 16.91
N THR A 57 28.30 7.34 16.78
CA THR A 57 29.48 6.88 17.52
C THR A 57 30.71 7.69 17.16
N GLY A 58 30.93 7.96 15.87
CA GLY A 58 32.02 8.82 15.41
C GLY A 58 31.94 10.21 16.02
N VAL A 59 30.78 10.87 15.94
CA VAL A 59 30.57 12.18 16.56
C VAL A 59 30.87 12.14 18.05
N PHE A 60 30.38 11.12 18.76
CA PHE A 60 30.61 11.00 20.21
C PHE A 60 32.08 10.79 20.58
N VAL A 61 32.81 9.99 19.80
CA VAL A 61 34.23 9.69 20.05
C VAL A 61 35.15 10.84 19.62
N PHE A 62 34.81 11.59 18.56
CA PHE A 62 35.65 12.67 18.04
C PHE A 62 35.32 14.05 18.61
N ASN A 63 34.13 14.27 19.20
CA ASN A 63 33.78 15.50 19.92
C ASN A 63 33.96 15.42 21.43
N HIS A 64 34.45 14.29 21.97
CA HIS A 64 34.81 14.17 23.39
C HIS A 64 36.33 14.21 23.58
#